data_AF-A0A371GDK6-F1
#
_entry.id   AF-A0A371GDK6-F1
#
_cell.length_a   1.000
_cell.length_b   1.000
_cell.length_c   1.000
_cell.angle_alpha   90.00
_cell.angle_beta   90.00
_cell.angle_gamma   90.00
#
_symmetry.space_group_name_H-M   'P 1'
#
loop_
_entity.id
_entity.type
_entity.pdbx_description
1 polymer ?
#
loop_
_entity_poly.entity_id
_entity_poly.type
_entity_poly.pdbx_seq_one_letter_code
_entity_poly.pdbx_strand_id
1 'polypeptide(L)'
;NLRKLKYVDKFRPFDLFKKHCKEGKLPNYVVVEQRFFDLLSIAGNDDHPSHDVSEGQKFVKEVYEALRGSPQWNEILFVIIYDEHGGFYDHVPTPVEGVPSPDDIVGPEPFKFQFDRLGVRVPAIIVSPWIEPATVLHGPSGPLPTSQYEHSSIPATVKKIFNLPEFLTKRDAWAGTFETLLTRSTPRSDCPVKLPDPIKLREAGANEKAKLSEFQEELVQMAATLNGDHRKTIYPDKLTENMSVSDAAKYVEDAFKTFLNECEKAKQSGADESEIVDCANGRSTPPPSSKNFFDNVLSCITCNR
;
A
#
# COMPACT_ATOMS: atom_id res chain seq x y z
N ASN A 1 -6.57 10.40 -1.06
CA ASN A 1 -6.42 10.10 0.39
C ASN A 1 -7.26 8.87 0.73
N LEU A 2 -6.61 7.75 1.08
CA LEU A 2 -7.25 6.46 1.35
C LEU A 2 -7.93 6.36 2.73
N ARG A 3 -7.78 7.39 3.59
CA ARG A 3 -8.44 7.46 4.90
C ARG A 3 -9.92 7.86 4.82
N LYS A 4 -10.46 8.15 3.63
CA LYS A 4 -11.89 8.47 3.46
C LYS A 4 -12.75 7.25 3.79
N LEU A 5 -13.90 7.44 4.42
CA LEU A 5 -14.78 6.35 4.89
C LEU A 5 -15.12 5.31 3.80
N LYS A 6 -15.35 5.75 2.56
CA LYS A 6 -15.61 4.84 1.42
C LYS A 6 -14.49 3.85 1.09
N TYR A 7 -13.26 4.11 1.52
CA TYR A 7 -12.10 3.26 1.24
C TYR A 7 -11.68 2.37 2.41
N VAL A 8 -12.19 2.62 3.62
CA VAL A 8 -11.81 1.86 4.83
C VAL A 8 -12.08 0.36 4.64
N ASP A 9 -13.16 0.00 3.96
CA ASP A 9 -13.51 -1.39 3.69
C ASP A 9 -12.72 -1.99 2.49
N LYS A 10 -11.64 -1.35 2.04
CA LYS A 10 -10.75 -1.89 1.01
C LYS A 10 -9.47 -2.50 1.60
N PHE A 11 -9.19 -2.26 2.88
CA PHE A 11 -8.08 -2.89 3.60
C PHE A 11 -8.52 -4.22 4.20
N ARG A 12 -7.73 -5.28 4.02
CA ARG A 12 -8.04 -6.65 4.43
C ARG A 12 -6.80 -7.38 4.94
N PRO A 13 -6.95 -8.29 5.93
CA PRO A 13 -5.84 -9.12 6.37
C PRO A 13 -5.42 -10.11 5.27
N PHE A 14 -4.14 -10.46 5.26
CA PHE A 14 -3.56 -11.33 4.23
C PHE A 14 -4.20 -12.73 4.14
N ASP A 15 -4.69 -13.30 5.25
CA ASP A 15 -5.39 -14.58 5.21
C ASP A 15 -6.70 -14.53 4.40
N LEU A 16 -7.36 -13.37 4.36
CA LEU A 16 -8.54 -13.19 3.50
C LEU A 16 -8.15 -13.15 2.02
N PHE A 17 -6.99 -12.59 1.67
CA PHE A 17 -6.45 -12.66 0.30
C PHE A 17 -6.30 -14.13 -0.13
N LYS A 18 -5.64 -14.98 0.69
CA LYS A 18 -5.50 -16.42 0.39
C LYS A 18 -6.85 -17.12 0.23
N LYS A 19 -7.82 -16.79 1.08
CA LYS A 19 -9.19 -17.31 0.96
C LYS A 19 -9.84 -16.88 -0.35
N HIS A 20 -9.72 -15.61 -0.74
CA HIS A 20 -10.24 -15.11 -2.01
C HIS A 20 -9.56 -15.76 -3.22
N CYS A 21 -8.25 -16.01 -3.18
CA CYS A 21 -7.57 -16.80 -4.21
C CYS A 21 -8.22 -18.18 -4.35
N LYS A 22 -8.37 -18.91 -3.24
CA LYS A 22 -8.97 -20.25 -3.24
C LYS A 22 -10.41 -20.29 -3.76
N GLU A 23 -11.19 -19.26 -3.44
CA GLU A 23 -12.61 -19.16 -3.82
C GLU A 23 -12.84 -18.52 -5.19
N GLY A 24 -11.80 -18.00 -5.86
CA GLY A 24 -11.94 -17.25 -7.11
C GLY A 24 -12.70 -15.93 -6.93
N LYS A 25 -12.42 -15.20 -5.83
CA LYS A 25 -13.10 -13.95 -5.45
C LYS A 25 -12.15 -12.75 -5.35
N LEU A 26 -10.98 -12.81 -5.98
CA LEU A 26 -10.09 -11.65 -6.02
C LEU A 26 -10.76 -10.53 -6.83
N PRO A 27 -10.70 -9.27 -6.35
CA PRO A 27 -11.13 -8.13 -7.14
C PRO A 27 -10.13 -7.87 -8.29
N ASN A 28 -10.54 -7.04 -9.25
CA ASN A 28 -9.74 -6.73 -10.45
C ASN A 28 -8.39 -6.05 -10.17
N TYR A 29 -8.23 -5.42 -9.01
CA TYR A 29 -6.99 -4.78 -8.59
C TYR A 29 -6.75 -5.04 -7.10
N VAL A 30 -5.60 -5.64 -6.79
CA VAL A 30 -5.17 -5.98 -5.44
C VAL A 30 -3.74 -5.51 -5.26
N VAL A 31 -3.50 -4.79 -4.17
CA VAL A 31 -2.15 -4.51 -3.67
C VAL A 31 -1.94 -5.38 -2.44
N VAL A 32 -0.83 -6.10 -2.40
CA VAL A 32 -0.45 -6.97 -1.30
C VAL A 32 0.74 -6.31 -0.61
N GLU A 33 0.57 -5.98 0.67
CA GLU A 33 1.59 -5.34 1.50
C GLU A 33 2.19 -6.36 2.47
N GLN A 34 3.48 -6.22 2.70
CA GLN A 34 4.31 -7.00 3.60
C GLN A 34 4.17 -6.56 5.07
N ARG A 35 4.84 -7.29 5.97
CA ARG A 35 4.98 -6.96 7.39
C ARG A 35 6.34 -6.34 7.64
N PHE A 36 6.31 -5.18 8.27
CA PHE A 36 7.48 -4.33 8.52
C PHE A 36 8.09 -4.47 9.92
N PHE A 37 7.45 -5.25 10.80
CA PHE A 37 7.98 -5.55 12.13
C PHE A 37 8.41 -7.01 12.22
N ASP A 38 9.64 -7.23 12.70
CA ASP A 38 10.21 -8.54 12.90
C ASP A 38 10.03 -8.99 14.35
N LEU A 39 9.07 -9.90 14.55
CA LEU A 39 8.71 -10.48 15.83
C LEU A 39 9.06 -11.98 15.85
N LEU A 40 9.34 -12.52 17.04
CA LEU A 40 9.64 -13.94 17.27
C LEU A 40 8.48 -14.84 16.84
N SER A 41 7.24 -14.36 17.00
CA SER A 41 6.03 -15.11 16.62
C SER A 41 5.63 -14.91 15.16
N ILE A 42 5.94 -13.75 14.59
CA ILE A 42 5.55 -13.33 13.24
C ILE A 42 6.70 -12.53 12.64
N ALA A 43 7.51 -13.17 11.81
CA ALA A 43 8.67 -12.53 11.19
C ALA A 43 8.26 -11.40 10.23
N GLY A 44 9.13 -10.40 10.15
CA GLY A 44 9.12 -9.40 9.09
C GLY A 44 9.44 -10.10 7.76
N ASN A 45 8.75 -9.71 6.70
CA ASN A 45 8.81 -10.40 5.40
C ASN A 45 8.85 -9.41 4.22
N ASP A 46 9.56 -8.31 4.44
CA ASP A 46 9.66 -7.14 3.57
C ASP A 46 10.98 -7.06 2.79
N ASP A 47 11.85 -8.07 2.93
CA ASP A 47 13.24 -8.07 2.44
C ASP A 47 14.12 -6.92 3.01
N HIS A 48 13.64 -6.16 4.00
CA HIS A 48 14.35 -5.00 4.55
C HIS A 48 15.40 -5.42 5.60
N PRO A 49 16.63 -4.89 5.57
CA PRO A 49 17.61 -5.13 6.63
C PRO A 49 17.12 -4.64 8.00
N SER A 50 17.29 -5.35 9.11
CA SER A 50 18.06 -6.59 9.31
C SER A 50 17.21 -7.86 9.29
N HIS A 51 16.02 -7.82 8.67
CA HIS A 51 15.15 -8.97 8.55
C HIS A 51 15.79 -10.04 7.66
N ASP A 52 15.35 -11.29 7.83
CA ASP A 52 15.83 -12.40 7.02
C ASP A 52 15.15 -12.34 5.65
N VAL A 53 15.91 -12.04 4.58
CA VAL A 53 15.41 -12.00 3.19
C VAL A 53 14.72 -13.31 2.81
N SER A 54 15.07 -14.46 3.41
CA SER A 54 14.34 -15.70 3.16
C SER A 54 12.86 -15.65 3.57
N GLU A 55 12.47 -14.82 4.54
CA GLU A 55 11.08 -14.61 4.93
C GLU A 55 10.32 -13.78 3.90
N GLY A 56 10.93 -12.76 3.30
CA GLY A 56 10.33 -12.03 2.18
C GLY A 56 10.21 -12.89 0.93
N GLN A 57 11.21 -13.70 0.63
CA GLN A 57 11.11 -14.68 -0.47
C GLN A 57 10.05 -15.77 -0.19
N LYS A 58 9.84 -16.18 1.08
CA LYS A 58 8.74 -17.09 1.46
C LYS A 58 7.39 -16.42 1.24
N PHE A 59 7.29 -15.12 1.51
CA PHE A 59 6.08 -14.35 1.26
C PHE A 59 5.75 -14.23 -0.23
N VAL A 60 6.72 -13.90 -1.08
CA VAL A 60 6.55 -13.89 -2.55
C VAL A 60 6.08 -15.25 -3.05
N LYS A 61 6.70 -16.33 -2.54
CA LYS A 61 6.28 -17.71 -2.82
C LYS A 61 4.84 -17.98 -2.38
N GLU A 62 4.45 -17.59 -1.17
CA GLU A 62 3.09 -17.81 -0.65
C GLU A 62 2.05 -17.07 -1.49
N VAL A 63 2.33 -15.83 -1.91
CA VAL A 63 1.49 -15.07 -2.83
C VAL A 63 1.38 -15.77 -4.18
N TYR A 64 2.52 -16.15 -4.79
CA TYR A 64 2.53 -16.84 -6.07
C TYR A 64 1.74 -18.14 -6.02
N GLU A 65 2.00 -19.01 -5.05
CA GLU A 65 1.34 -20.32 -4.95
C GLU A 65 -0.17 -20.17 -4.67
N ALA A 66 -0.58 -19.15 -3.90
CA ALA A 66 -1.99 -18.84 -3.71
C ALA A 66 -2.67 -18.38 -5.02
N LEU A 67 -2.04 -17.48 -5.78
CA LEU A 67 -2.55 -17.02 -7.08
C LEU A 67 -2.56 -18.16 -8.11
N ARG A 68 -1.50 -18.97 -8.13
CA ARG A 68 -1.33 -20.09 -9.06
C ARG A 68 -2.35 -21.20 -8.85
N GLY A 69 -2.77 -21.42 -7.61
CA GLY A 69 -3.83 -22.35 -7.24
C GLY A 69 -5.25 -21.79 -7.38
N SER A 70 -5.39 -20.50 -7.73
CA SER A 70 -6.69 -19.85 -7.90
C SER A 70 -7.40 -20.32 -9.17
N PRO A 71 -8.74 -20.49 -9.15
CA PRO A 71 -9.54 -20.61 -10.36
C PRO A 71 -9.36 -19.43 -11.33
N GLN A 72 -8.96 -18.25 -10.82
CA GLN A 72 -8.70 -17.03 -11.60
C GLN A 72 -7.26 -16.95 -12.15
N TRP A 73 -6.43 -17.99 -12.04
CA TRP A 73 -5.01 -17.94 -12.48
C TRP A 73 -4.84 -17.40 -13.91
N ASN A 74 -5.72 -17.81 -14.83
CA ASN A 74 -5.69 -17.37 -16.23
C ASN A 74 -6.19 -15.92 -16.44
N GLU A 75 -6.56 -15.22 -15.38
CA GLU A 75 -7.00 -13.82 -15.39
C GLU A 75 -6.04 -12.92 -14.58
N ILE A 76 -4.90 -13.47 -14.13
CA ILE A 76 -3.97 -12.78 -13.22
C ILE A 76 -2.74 -12.27 -13.98
N LEU A 77 -2.44 -10.99 -13.73
CA LEU A 77 -1.13 -10.38 -13.94
C LEU A 77 -0.55 -10.03 -12.57
N PHE A 78 0.43 -10.82 -12.13
CA PHE A 78 1.10 -10.59 -10.85
C PHE A 78 2.38 -9.79 -11.07
N VAL A 79 2.49 -8.66 -10.39
CA VAL A 79 3.63 -7.73 -10.48
C VAL A 79 4.31 -7.71 -9.12
N ILE A 80 5.60 -8.05 -9.10
CA ILE A 80 6.48 -7.92 -7.93
C ILE A 80 7.43 -6.76 -8.23
N ILE A 81 7.46 -5.77 -7.35
CA ILE A 81 8.34 -4.61 -7.47
C ILE A 81 8.90 -4.26 -6.09
N TYR A 82 10.07 -3.65 -6.08
CA TYR A 82 10.67 -3.09 -4.87
C TYR A 82 10.48 -1.57 -4.86
N ASP A 83 10.21 -1.00 -3.70
CA ASP A 83 10.01 0.44 -3.53
C ASP A 83 11.34 1.20 -3.69
N GLU A 84 12.44 0.61 -3.22
CA GLU A 84 13.79 1.16 -3.30
C GLU A 84 14.87 0.10 -3.62
N HIS A 85 16.13 0.52 -3.69
CA HIS A 85 17.27 -0.24 -4.24
C HIS A 85 18.17 -0.94 -3.20
N GLY A 86 17.94 -0.74 -1.91
CA GLY A 86 18.71 -1.31 -0.79
C GLY A 86 20.01 -0.59 -0.47
N GLY A 87 20.32 0.54 -1.12
CA GLY A 87 21.61 1.22 -0.98
C GLY A 87 22.77 0.53 -1.72
N PHE A 88 22.49 -0.51 -2.50
CA PHE A 88 23.50 -1.24 -3.26
C PHE A 88 23.90 -0.49 -4.54
N TYR A 89 25.14 -0.70 -4.99
CA TYR A 89 25.61 -0.14 -6.25
C TYR A 89 24.84 -0.72 -7.44
N ASP A 90 24.27 0.15 -8.28
CA ASP A 90 23.81 -0.19 -9.63
C ASP A 90 24.69 0.54 -10.65
N HIS A 91 25.09 -0.17 -11.71
CA HIS A 91 25.98 0.34 -12.75
C HIS A 91 25.25 1.18 -13.80
N VAL A 92 23.92 1.13 -13.86
CA VAL A 92 23.12 1.86 -14.85
C VAL A 92 22.91 3.29 -14.37
N PRO A 93 23.39 4.29 -15.12
CA PRO A 93 23.08 5.68 -14.82
C PRO A 93 21.57 5.92 -14.85
N THR A 94 21.06 6.62 -13.85
CA THR A 94 19.64 6.98 -13.79
C THR A 94 19.24 7.84 -14.99
N PRO A 95 18.16 7.49 -15.71
CA PRO A 95 17.61 8.34 -16.77
C PRO A 95 17.13 9.68 -16.20
N VAL A 96 17.58 10.77 -16.82
CA VAL A 96 17.23 12.15 -16.42
C VAL A 96 16.61 12.96 -17.57
N GLU A 97 16.65 12.44 -18.80
CA GLU A 97 16.19 13.18 -19.97
C GLU A 97 14.66 13.09 -20.11
N GLY A 98 14.00 14.24 -20.20
CA GLY A 98 12.57 14.32 -20.51
C GLY A 98 11.65 13.71 -19.47
N VAL A 99 12.12 13.55 -18.23
CA VAL A 99 11.40 12.97 -17.08
C VAL A 99 10.51 14.07 -16.46
N PRO A 100 9.17 14.08 -16.64
CA PRO A 100 8.34 15.23 -16.26
C PRO A 100 8.03 15.28 -14.76
N SER A 101 8.05 16.43 -14.10
CA SER A 101 7.48 16.52 -12.75
C SER A 101 6.03 15.97 -12.73
N PRO A 102 5.62 15.13 -11.76
CA PRO A 102 4.30 14.50 -11.79
C PRO A 102 3.17 15.55 -11.77
N ASP A 103 3.33 16.59 -10.96
CA ASP A 103 2.31 17.60 -10.65
C ASP A 103 2.86 19.04 -10.58
N ASP A 104 4.10 19.25 -11.03
CA ASP A 104 4.85 20.53 -10.95
C ASP A 104 5.08 21.06 -9.52
N ILE A 105 4.86 20.24 -8.50
CA ILE A 105 5.12 20.62 -7.12
C ILE A 105 6.62 20.52 -6.83
N VAL A 106 7.20 21.64 -6.42
CA VAL A 106 8.61 21.72 -6.02
C VAL A 106 8.74 21.42 -4.54
N GLY A 107 9.72 20.60 -4.18
CA GLY A 107 10.08 20.33 -2.80
C GLY A 107 10.45 21.60 -2.01
N PRO A 108 10.37 21.56 -0.67
CA PRO A 108 10.71 22.70 0.17
C PRO A 108 12.21 23.08 0.11
N GLU A 109 12.56 24.22 0.73
CA GLU A 109 13.97 24.53 1.03
C GLU A 109 14.61 23.42 1.88
N PRO A 110 15.95 23.22 1.81
CA PRO A 110 16.91 23.99 1.01
C PRO A 110 17.13 23.44 -0.42
N PHE A 111 16.54 22.29 -0.75
CA PHE A 111 16.91 21.55 -1.96
C PHE A 111 16.07 21.90 -3.18
N LYS A 112 14.84 22.40 -3.01
CA LYS A 112 13.93 22.73 -4.13
C LYS A 112 13.83 21.64 -5.18
N PHE A 113 13.70 20.40 -4.71
CA PHE A 113 13.71 19.22 -5.57
C PHE A 113 12.52 19.26 -6.53
N GLN A 114 12.79 19.23 -7.84
CA GLN A 114 11.76 19.44 -8.89
C GLN A 114 10.94 18.18 -9.19
N PHE A 115 11.39 17.03 -8.69
CA PHE A 115 10.86 15.71 -9.06
C PHE A 115 10.87 15.50 -10.58
N ASP A 116 11.89 15.95 -11.30
CA ASP A 116 12.07 15.83 -12.76
C ASP A 116 13.16 14.82 -13.14
N ARG A 117 13.36 13.81 -12.28
CA ARG A 117 14.34 12.72 -12.45
C ARG A 117 13.84 11.43 -11.82
N LEU A 118 14.42 10.31 -12.24
CA LEU A 118 14.16 9.01 -11.62
C LEU A 118 15.11 8.74 -10.45
N GLY A 119 14.87 7.64 -9.74
CA GLY A 119 15.78 7.09 -8.74
C GLY A 119 16.74 6.05 -9.32
N VAL A 120 17.42 5.32 -8.42
CA VAL A 120 18.21 4.14 -8.81
C VAL A 120 17.27 3.02 -9.28
N ARG A 121 17.77 2.15 -10.17
CA ARG A 121 16.99 1.02 -10.66
C ARG A 121 16.61 0.07 -9.52
N VAL A 122 15.38 -0.43 -9.58
CA VAL A 122 14.86 -1.47 -8.68
C VAL A 122 14.47 -2.72 -9.48
N PRO A 123 14.46 -3.92 -8.87
CA PRO A 123 13.95 -5.11 -9.52
C PRO A 123 12.45 -5.02 -9.82
N ALA A 124 12.04 -5.57 -10.96
CA ALA A 124 10.65 -5.77 -11.34
C ALA A 124 10.47 -7.15 -11.97
N ILE A 125 9.51 -7.93 -11.48
CA ILE A 125 9.19 -9.27 -11.96
C ILE A 125 7.71 -9.30 -12.32
N ILE A 126 7.42 -9.65 -13.58
CA ILE A 126 6.05 -9.73 -14.10
C ILE A 126 5.72 -11.20 -14.37
N VAL A 127 4.64 -11.69 -13.76
CA VAL A 127 4.27 -13.10 -13.76
C VAL A 127 2.84 -13.25 -14.23
N SER A 128 2.64 -14.03 -15.30
CA SER A 128 1.33 -14.35 -15.83
C SER A 128 1.42 -15.56 -16.75
N PRO A 129 0.37 -16.41 -16.85
CA PRO A 129 0.34 -17.48 -17.85
C PRO A 129 0.32 -16.95 -19.29
N TRP A 130 0.12 -15.64 -19.50
CA TRP A 130 0.10 -15.00 -20.81
C TRP A 130 1.47 -14.51 -21.30
N ILE A 131 2.53 -14.71 -20.52
CA ILE A 131 3.90 -14.26 -20.83
C ILE A 131 4.76 -15.45 -21.26
N GLU A 132 5.54 -15.30 -22.33
CA GLU A 132 6.48 -16.32 -22.79
C GLU A 132 7.58 -16.62 -21.74
N PRO A 133 8.01 -17.88 -21.61
CA PRO A 133 9.09 -18.24 -20.68
C PRO A 133 10.39 -17.50 -21.02
N ALA A 134 11.17 -17.17 -19.98
CA ALA A 134 12.47 -16.52 -20.12
C ALA A 134 12.45 -15.18 -20.88
N THR A 135 11.34 -14.43 -20.79
CA THR A 135 11.22 -13.09 -21.36
C THR A 135 11.96 -12.06 -20.51
N VAL A 136 12.78 -11.23 -21.15
CA VAL A 136 13.41 -10.05 -20.53
C VAL A 136 12.96 -8.81 -21.30
N LEU A 137 12.38 -7.84 -20.59
CA LEU A 137 11.93 -6.58 -21.15
C LEU A 137 12.90 -5.46 -20.74
N HIS A 138 13.67 -4.95 -21.69
CA HIS A 138 14.76 -4.02 -21.40
C HIS A 138 14.33 -2.56 -21.28
N GLY A 139 13.39 -2.11 -22.12
CA GLY A 139 12.93 -0.70 -22.14
C GLY A 139 11.56 -0.57 -22.80
N PRO A 140 10.85 0.54 -22.56
CA PRO A 140 9.52 0.74 -23.11
C PRO A 140 9.56 1.23 -24.55
N SER A 141 8.45 1.05 -25.26
CA SER A 141 8.28 1.55 -26.63
C SER A 141 7.60 2.92 -26.72
N GLY A 142 7.36 3.59 -25.60
CA GLY A 142 6.69 4.89 -25.56
C GLY A 142 6.02 5.15 -24.21
N PRO A 143 5.14 6.16 -24.10
CA PRO A 143 4.58 6.97 -25.20
C PRO A 143 5.53 7.98 -25.85
N LEU A 144 6.67 8.30 -25.25
CA LEU A 144 7.69 9.19 -25.80
C LEU A 144 9.03 8.46 -25.95
N PRO A 145 9.96 8.92 -26.80
CA PRO A 145 11.29 8.31 -26.92
C PRO A 145 12.08 8.30 -25.61
N THR A 146 11.77 9.22 -24.69
CA THR A 146 12.42 9.32 -23.38
C THR A 146 11.74 8.49 -22.29
N SER A 147 10.55 7.93 -22.55
CA SER A 147 9.78 7.13 -21.59
C SER A 147 10.63 6.01 -21.01
N GLN A 148 10.44 5.74 -19.71
CA GLN A 148 11.11 4.66 -18.99
C GLN A 148 10.10 3.77 -18.27
N TYR A 149 10.54 2.58 -17.87
CA TYR A 149 9.86 1.84 -16.82
C TYR A 149 10.29 2.37 -15.45
N GLU A 150 9.30 2.76 -14.65
CA GLU A 150 9.43 3.22 -13.27
C GLU A 150 8.10 2.98 -12.55
N HIS A 151 7.97 3.28 -11.25
CA HIS A 151 6.78 2.91 -10.47
C HIS A 151 5.45 3.39 -11.06
N SER A 152 5.42 4.52 -11.76
CA SER A 152 4.21 5.05 -12.42
C SER A 152 3.86 4.31 -13.72
N SER A 153 4.71 3.38 -14.17
CA SER A 153 4.36 2.38 -15.19
C SER A 153 3.24 1.45 -14.71
N ILE A 154 3.08 1.25 -13.40
CA ILE A 154 1.99 0.48 -12.82
C ILE A 154 0.63 1.16 -13.08
N PRO A 155 0.37 2.39 -12.59
CA PRO A 155 -0.88 3.08 -12.89
C PRO A 155 -1.07 3.34 -14.40
N ALA A 156 -0.01 3.59 -15.17
CA ALA A 156 -0.10 3.73 -16.62
C ALA A 156 -0.62 2.43 -17.30
N THR A 157 -0.10 1.27 -16.87
CA THR A 157 -0.54 -0.04 -17.37
C THR A 157 -1.96 -0.37 -16.91
N VAL A 158 -2.31 -0.08 -15.64
CA VAL A 158 -3.67 -0.24 -15.10
C VAL A 158 -4.66 0.60 -15.91
N LYS A 159 -4.34 1.88 -16.17
CA LYS A 159 -5.17 2.77 -16.99
C LYS A 159 -5.39 2.17 -18.38
N LYS A 160 -4.37 1.58 -18.99
CA LYS A 160 -4.47 0.97 -20.32
C LYS A 160 -5.31 -0.31 -20.32
N ILE A 161 -5.07 -1.23 -19.38
CA ILE A 161 -5.80 -2.50 -19.27
C ILE A 161 -7.28 -2.26 -18.95
N PHE A 162 -7.60 -1.33 -18.05
CA PHE A 162 -8.98 -1.03 -17.66
C PHE A 162 -9.65 0.08 -18.47
N ASN A 163 -8.96 0.64 -19.47
CA ASN A 163 -9.43 1.75 -20.30
C ASN A 163 -9.96 2.93 -19.47
N LEU A 164 -9.20 3.35 -18.44
CA LEU A 164 -9.56 4.47 -17.59
C LEU A 164 -9.43 5.79 -18.37
N PRO A 165 -10.30 6.79 -18.11
CA PRO A 165 -10.43 7.97 -18.98
C PRO A 165 -9.22 8.89 -18.95
N GLU A 166 -8.55 9.00 -17.80
CA GLU A 166 -7.48 9.96 -17.57
C GLU A 166 -6.29 9.31 -16.86
N PHE A 167 -5.10 9.88 -17.07
CA PHE A 167 -3.93 9.61 -16.25
C PHE A 167 -4.01 10.38 -14.93
N LEU A 168 -3.33 9.92 -13.89
CA LEU A 168 -3.32 10.57 -12.57
C LEU A 168 -2.43 11.82 -12.55
N THR A 169 -1.33 11.81 -13.31
CA THR A 169 -0.26 12.79 -13.30
C THR A 169 0.39 12.90 -14.69
N LYS A 170 1.36 13.81 -14.84
CA LYS A 170 2.21 13.83 -16.06
C LYS A 170 3.18 12.65 -16.11
N ARG A 171 3.55 12.08 -14.95
CA ARG A 171 4.51 11.00 -14.83
C ARG A 171 3.95 9.69 -15.38
N ASP A 172 2.78 9.26 -14.95
CA ASP A 172 2.13 8.05 -15.50
C ASP A 172 1.63 8.25 -16.94
N ALA A 173 1.34 9.48 -17.36
CA ALA A 173 1.12 9.79 -18.78
C ALA A 173 2.38 9.65 -19.64
N TRP A 174 3.58 9.77 -19.05
CA TRP A 174 4.87 9.63 -19.70
C TRP A 174 5.47 8.22 -19.56
N ALA A 175 5.09 7.47 -18.53
CA ALA A 175 5.68 6.18 -18.21
C ALA A 175 5.39 5.11 -19.26
N GLY A 176 6.34 4.17 -19.42
CA GLY A 176 6.14 2.99 -20.25
C GLY A 176 5.07 2.06 -19.68
N THR A 177 4.31 1.39 -20.56
CA THR A 177 3.35 0.35 -20.14
C THR A 177 3.85 -1.03 -20.52
N PHE A 178 3.58 -2.04 -19.69
CA PHE A 178 4.15 -3.39 -19.82
C PHE A 178 3.12 -4.48 -20.18
N GLU A 179 1.88 -4.11 -20.52
CA GLU A 179 0.88 -5.05 -21.03
C GLU A 179 1.31 -5.70 -22.36
N THR A 180 2.28 -5.11 -23.06
CA THR A 180 2.92 -5.68 -24.26
C THR A 180 3.58 -7.03 -24.01
N LEU A 181 3.85 -7.39 -22.75
CA LEU A 181 4.31 -8.71 -22.34
C LEU A 181 3.26 -9.81 -22.53
N LEU A 182 1.98 -9.45 -22.57
CA LEU A 182 0.85 -10.38 -22.69
C LEU A 182 0.66 -10.78 -24.16
N THR A 183 1.66 -11.45 -24.73
CA THR A 183 1.76 -11.72 -26.17
C THR A 183 1.01 -12.96 -26.63
N ARG A 184 0.60 -13.83 -25.69
CA ARG A 184 0.04 -15.14 -26.01
C ARG A 184 -1.46 -15.09 -26.31
N SER A 185 -1.90 -15.93 -27.24
CA SER A 185 -3.33 -16.15 -27.54
C SER A 185 -3.98 -17.19 -26.63
N THR A 186 -3.19 -18.04 -25.98
CA THR A 186 -3.65 -19.04 -25.01
C THR A 186 -2.74 -19.06 -23.78
N PRO A 187 -3.30 -19.20 -22.56
CA PRO A 187 -2.52 -19.24 -21.34
C PRO A 187 -1.62 -20.49 -21.33
N ARG A 188 -0.45 -20.33 -20.72
CA ARG A 188 0.53 -21.41 -20.52
C ARG A 188 0.03 -22.44 -19.52
N SER A 189 0.23 -23.72 -19.85
CA SER A 189 -0.07 -24.85 -18.97
C SER A 189 1.13 -25.33 -18.16
N ASP A 190 2.33 -24.83 -18.46
CA ASP A 190 3.61 -25.25 -17.87
C ASP A 190 4.07 -24.33 -16.71
N CYS A 191 3.24 -23.40 -16.24
CA CYS A 191 3.55 -22.57 -15.09
C CYS A 191 3.71 -23.44 -13.82
N PRO A 192 4.84 -23.31 -13.06
CA PRO A 192 5.07 -24.08 -11.84
C PRO A 192 3.90 -24.00 -10.87
N VAL A 193 3.52 -25.11 -10.24
CA VAL A 193 2.46 -25.11 -9.20
C VAL A 193 3.04 -24.77 -7.82
N LYS A 194 4.28 -25.21 -7.58
CA LYS A 194 5.04 -24.98 -6.35
C LYS A 194 6.42 -24.43 -6.72
N LEU A 195 6.88 -23.40 -6.01
CA LEU A 195 8.24 -22.90 -6.13
C LEU A 195 9.19 -23.64 -5.17
N PRO A 196 10.51 -23.50 -5.31
CA PRO A 196 11.45 -23.96 -4.28
C PRO A 196 11.19 -23.29 -2.93
N ASP A 197 11.61 -23.92 -1.83
CA ASP A 197 11.54 -23.32 -0.51
C ASP A 197 12.78 -22.44 -0.27
N PRO A 198 12.63 -21.16 0.12
CA PRO A 198 13.76 -20.28 0.37
C PRO A 198 14.64 -20.80 1.51
N ILE A 199 15.96 -20.69 1.32
CA ILE A 199 16.95 -21.08 2.32
C ILE A 199 17.07 -19.96 3.33
N LYS A 200 16.98 -20.29 4.62
CA LYS A 200 17.16 -19.35 5.73
C LYS A 200 18.55 -18.70 5.64
N LEU A 201 18.62 -17.37 5.66
CA LEU A 201 19.88 -16.63 5.49
C LEU A 201 20.39 -15.99 6.79
N ARG A 202 19.48 -15.65 7.72
CA ARG A 202 19.85 -15.02 9.00
C ARG A 202 19.95 -16.06 10.09
N GLU A 203 21.10 -16.21 10.74
CA GLU A 203 21.25 -17.17 11.84
C GLU A 203 20.42 -16.79 13.08
N ALA A 204 20.48 -15.53 13.48
CA ALA A 204 19.77 -15.00 14.64
C ALA A 204 18.24 -14.92 14.42
N GLY A 205 17.48 -15.05 15.51
CA GLY A 205 16.06 -14.76 15.52
C GLY A 205 15.77 -13.25 15.62
N ALA A 206 14.49 -12.89 15.55
CA ALA A 206 14.03 -11.53 15.76
C ALA A 206 14.48 -10.99 17.13
N ASN A 207 14.85 -9.69 17.17
CA ASN A 207 15.19 -9.00 18.42
C ASN A 207 14.11 -7.98 18.77
N GLU A 208 12.99 -8.48 19.31
CA GLU A 208 11.82 -7.68 19.69
C GLU A 208 12.10 -6.59 20.74
N LYS A 209 13.20 -6.73 21.50
CA LYS A 209 13.63 -5.79 22.54
C LYS A 209 14.63 -4.76 22.03
N ALA A 210 15.01 -4.81 20.75
CA ALA A 210 15.88 -3.83 20.16
C ALA A 210 15.22 -2.44 20.16
N LYS A 211 16.07 -1.41 20.06
CA LYS A 211 15.62 -0.07 19.70
C LYS A 211 15.09 -0.09 18.26
N LEU A 212 14.20 0.84 17.97
CA LEU A 212 13.65 1.01 16.63
C LEU A 212 14.73 1.44 15.64
N SER A 213 14.60 0.98 14.39
CA SER A 213 15.24 1.65 13.27
C SER A 213 14.51 2.95 12.91
N GLU A 214 15.16 3.86 12.20
CA GLU A 214 14.53 5.09 11.69
C GLU A 214 13.22 4.78 10.93
N PHE A 215 13.24 3.77 10.05
CA PHE A 215 12.05 3.30 9.35
C PHE A 215 10.91 2.87 10.30
N GLN A 216 11.22 2.11 11.36
CA GLN A 216 10.22 1.70 12.35
C GLN A 216 9.68 2.88 13.16
N GLU A 217 10.51 3.88 13.45
CA GLU A 217 10.07 5.13 14.08
C GLU A 217 9.09 5.88 13.18
N GLU A 218 9.38 6.01 11.89
CA GLU A 218 8.49 6.62 10.90
C GLU A 218 7.14 5.88 10.79
N LEU A 219 7.14 4.55 10.84
CA LEU A 219 5.90 3.77 10.87
C LEU A 219 5.05 4.06 12.12
N VAL A 220 5.68 4.21 13.29
CA VAL A 220 5.00 4.61 14.53
C VAL A 220 4.44 6.02 14.41
N GLN A 221 5.23 6.97 13.88
CA GLN A 221 4.81 8.36 13.68
C GLN A 221 3.63 8.44 12.68
N MET A 222 3.68 7.67 11.59
CA MET A 222 2.57 7.56 10.65
C MET A 222 1.32 6.99 11.33
N ALA A 223 1.45 5.94 12.14
CA ALA A 223 0.34 5.36 12.89
C ALA A 223 -0.27 6.34 13.91
N ALA A 224 0.55 7.21 14.52
CA ALA A 224 0.08 8.28 15.40
C ALA A 224 -0.83 9.30 14.69
N THR A 225 -0.73 9.42 13.36
CA THR A 225 -1.67 10.23 12.58
C THR A 225 -3.06 9.62 12.47
N LEU A 226 -3.17 8.30 12.66
CA LEU A 226 -4.42 7.55 12.54
C LEU A 226 -5.22 7.53 13.83
N ASN A 227 -4.55 7.47 14.99
CA ASN A 227 -5.20 7.49 16.31
C ASN A 227 -5.26 8.90 16.94
N GLY A 228 -4.66 9.91 16.30
CA GLY A 228 -4.69 11.29 16.77
C GLY A 228 -3.51 11.71 17.67
N ASP A 229 -2.62 10.78 18.01
CA ASP A 229 -1.47 11.03 18.88
C ASP A 229 -0.45 12.01 18.28
N HIS A 230 -0.48 12.23 16.97
CA HIS A 230 0.30 13.27 16.29
C HIS A 230 0.06 14.70 16.85
N ARG A 231 -1.00 14.93 17.62
CA ARG A 231 -1.26 16.21 18.30
C ARG A 231 -0.73 16.30 19.73
N LYS A 232 -0.23 15.19 20.29
CA LYS A 232 0.35 15.18 21.64
C LYS A 232 1.73 15.84 21.61
N THR A 233 2.13 16.42 22.73
CA THR A 233 3.43 17.09 22.90
C THR A 233 4.64 16.15 22.80
N ILE A 234 4.41 14.85 22.75
CA ILE A 234 5.45 13.82 22.59
C ILE A 234 5.77 13.53 21.11
N TYR A 235 4.94 13.97 20.16
CA TYR A 235 5.19 13.76 18.73
C TYR A 235 6.17 14.79 18.15
N PRO A 236 7.02 14.45 17.17
CA PRO A 236 7.26 13.09 16.66
C PRO A 236 8.25 12.28 17.52
N ASP A 237 9.32 12.92 18.00
CA ASP A 237 10.53 12.19 18.44
C ASP A 237 10.39 11.51 19.83
N LYS A 238 9.71 12.14 20.79
CA LYS A 238 9.56 11.57 22.14
C LYS A 238 8.59 10.40 22.19
N LEU A 239 7.77 10.23 21.15
CA LEU A 239 6.85 9.11 21.02
C LEU A 239 7.62 7.79 20.89
N THR A 240 8.72 7.79 20.15
CA THR A 240 9.49 6.59 19.79
C THR A 240 10.69 6.34 20.71
N GLU A 241 11.19 7.35 21.43
CA GLU A 241 12.46 7.35 22.18
C GLU A 241 12.72 6.13 23.08
N ASN A 242 11.67 5.52 23.65
CA ASN A 242 11.80 4.39 24.59
C ASN A 242 10.98 3.15 24.16
N MET A 243 10.58 3.06 22.89
CA MET A 243 9.87 1.89 22.38
C MET A 243 10.84 0.77 22.01
N SER A 244 10.49 -0.46 22.38
CA SER A 244 11.05 -1.64 21.73
C SER A 244 10.34 -1.94 20.40
N VAL A 245 10.94 -2.77 19.56
CA VAL A 245 10.30 -3.28 18.32
C VAL A 245 8.92 -3.88 18.62
N SER A 246 8.78 -4.64 19.72
CA SER A 246 7.48 -5.18 20.13
C SER A 246 6.46 -4.13 20.58
N ASP A 247 6.90 -3.07 21.27
CA ASP A 247 6.02 -1.97 21.68
C ASP A 247 5.52 -1.19 20.46
N ALA A 248 6.41 -0.93 19.50
CA ALA A 248 6.07 -0.24 18.25
C ALA A 248 5.11 -1.05 17.39
N ALA A 249 5.35 -2.35 17.21
CA ALA A 249 4.45 -3.24 16.46
C ALA A 249 3.03 -3.22 17.06
N LYS A 250 2.94 -3.35 18.39
CA LYS A 250 1.67 -3.27 19.12
C LYS A 250 1.02 -1.89 18.96
N TYR A 251 1.78 -0.82 19.08
CA TYR A 251 1.28 0.55 18.95
C TYR A 251 0.67 0.78 17.56
N VAL A 252 1.36 0.38 16.49
CA VAL A 252 0.88 0.52 15.11
C VAL A 252 -0.42 -0.26 14.89
N GLU A 253 -0.49 -1.49 15.39
CA GLU A 253 -1.70 -2.31 15.30
C GLU A 253 -2.88 -1.68 16.06
N ASP A 254 -2.65 -1.24 17.29
CA ASP A 254 -3.68 -0.62 18.14
C ASP A 254 -4.14 0.74 17.59
N ALA A 255 -3.23 1.53 17.00
CA ALA A 255 -3.55 2.78 16.35
C ALA A 255 -4.43 2.58 15.11
N PHE A 256 -4.11 1.58 14.27
CA PHE A 256 -4.93 1.24 13.12
C PHE A 256 -6.30 0.71 13.52
N LYS A 257 -6.38 -0.16 14.54
CA LYS A 257 -7.66 -0.64 15.10
C LYS A 257 -8.52 0.52 15.61
N THR A 258 -7.91 1.47 16.32
CA THR A 258 -8.60 2.67 16.80
C THR A 258 -9.20 3.45 15.62
N PHE A 259 -8.42 3.70 14.58
CA PHE A 259 -8.90 4.37 13.37
C PHE A 259 -10.07 3.63 12.70
N LEU A 260 -9.97 2.31 12.53
CA LEU A 260 -11.05 1.51 11.94
C LEU A 260 -12.34 1.56 12.77
N ASN A 261 -12.22 1.47 14.10
CA ASN A 261 -13.37 1.53 15.01
C ASN A 261 -14.07 2.90 14.94
N GLU A 262 -13.32 4.00 14.90
CA GLU A 262 -13.90 5.34 14.77
C GLU A 262 -14.52 5.55 13.38
N CYS A 263 -13.94 4.97 12.33
CA CYS A 263 -14.56 4.94 11.00
C CYS A 263 -15.88 4.19 10.98
N GLU A 264 -15.97 3.06 11.68
CA GLU A 264 -17.21 2.29 11.80
C GLU A 264 -18.30 3.10 12.54
N LYS A 265 -17.95 3.74 13.66
CA LYS A 265 -18.87 4.61 14.41
C LYS A 265 -19.36 5.78 13.57
N ALA A 266 -18.48 6.40 12.79
CA ALA A 266 -18.84 7.50 11.89
C ALA A 266 -19.85 7.03 10.82
N LYS A 267 -19.60 5.87 10.18
CA LYS A 267 -20.54 5.26 9.22
C LYS A 267 -21.90 4.96 9.86
N GLN A 268 -21.92 4.35 11.04
CA GLN A 268 -23.16 4.06 11.78
C GLN A 268 -23.93 5.32 12.17
N SER A 269 -23.24 6.45 12.34
CA SER A 269 -23.83 7.76 12.63
C SER A 269 -24.27 8.53 11.37
N GLY A 270 -24.13 7.94 10.18
CA GLY A 270 -24.53 8.56 8.91
C GLY A 270 -23.55 9.62 8.39
N ALA A 271 -22.27 9.54 8.77
CA ALA A 271 -21.21 10.39 8.24
C ALA A 271 -21.07 10.23 6.72
N ASP A 272 -20.65 11.31 6.05
CA ASP A 272 -20.48 11.31 4.60
C ASP A 272 -19.32 10.40 4.17
N GLU A 273 -19.51 9.65 3.08
CA GLU A 273 -18.52 8.71 2.56
C GLU A 273 -17.16 9.35 2.21
N SER A 274 -17.13 10.65 1.96
CA SER A 274 -15.92 11.42 1.66
C SER A 274 -15.19 11.95 2.91
N GLU A 275 -15.79 11.82 4.09
CA GLU A 275 -15.24 12.25 5.37
C GLU A 275 -13.98 11.46 5.73
N ILE A 276 -13.02 12.15 6.37
CA ILE A 276 -11.83 11.56 6.96
C ILE A 276 -11.98 11.70 8.47
N VAL A 277 -12.01 10.57 9.17
CA VAL A 277 -12.16 10.55 10.62
C VAL A 277 -10.90 11.08 11.30
N ASP A 278 -11.10 12.08 12.16
CA ASP A 278 -10.06 12.68 12.99
C ASP A 278 -10.16 12.13 14.42
N CYS A 279 -9.37 11.11 14.72
CA CYS A 279 -9.32 10.47 16.03
C CYS A 279 -8.72 11.37 17.13
N ALA A 280 -8.10 12.51 16.78
CA ALA A 280 -7.45 13.38 17.76
C ALA A 280 -8.44 14.18 18.61
N ASN A 281 -9.62 14.47 18.06
CA ASN A 281 -10.71 15.07 18.82
C ASN A 281 -11.64 13.93 19.19
N GLY A 282 -11.49 13.35 20.38
CA GLY A 282 -12.46 12.41 20.91
C GLY A 282 -13.85 13.06 20.95
N ARG A 283 -14.61 12.97 19.86
CA ARG A 283 -16.03 13.31 19.86
C ARG A 283 -16.71 12.19 20.59
N SER A 284 -16.94 12.42 21.88
CA SER A 284 -18.15 11.92 22.51
C SER A 284 -19.32 12.53 21.76
N THR A 285 -19.84 11.86 20.73
CA THR A 285 -21.19 12.13 20.26
C THR A 285 -22.12 11.73 21.41
N PRO A 286 -22.90 12.66 21.99
CA PRO A 286 -24.01 12.25 22.84
C PRO A 286 -24.96 11.41 21.97
N PRO A 287 -25.64 10.40 22.52
CA PRO A 287 -26.64 9.66 21.76
C PRO A 287 -27.68 10.65 21.20
N PRO A 288 -28.29 10.38 20.04
CA PRO A 288 -29.34 11.23 19.54
C PRO A 288 -30.44 11.25 20.60
N SER A 289 -30.67 12.42 21.20
CA SER A 289 -31.83 12.64 22.06
C SER A 289 -33.04 12.26 21.24
N SER A 290 -33.78 11.24 21.68
CA SER A 290 -35.09 10.92 21.14
C SER A 290 -35.97 12.15 21.32
N LYS A 291 -36.08 12.99 20.29
CA LYS A 291 -37.14 13.99 20.24
C LYS A 291 -38.43 13.21 20.10
N ASN A 292 -39.14 13.10 21.21
CA ASN A 292 -40.50 12.60 21.24
C ASN A 292 -41.32 13.39 20.23
N PHE A 293 -41.99 12.66 19.35
CA PHE A 293 -42.84 13.14 18.26
C PHE A 293 -44.09 13.93 18.73
N PHE A 294 -44.22 14.22 20.03
CA PHE A 294 -45.40 14.86 20.61
C PHE A 294 -45.26 16.33 21.00
N ASP A 295 -44.08 16.95 20.90
CA ASP A 295 -43.90 18.37 21.33
C ASP A 295 -44.07 19.40 20.20
N ASN A 296 -44.43 18.99 18.98
CA ASN A 296 -44.60 19.90 17.82
C ASN A 296 -46.04 20.39 17.58
N VAL A 297 -46.94 20.32 18.57
CA VAL A 297 -48.36 20.73 18.38
C VAL A 297 -48.80 21.92 19.25
N LEU A 298 -47.91 22.55 20.04
CA LEU A 298 -48.33 23.62 20.96
C LEU A 298 -47.57 24.95 20.90
N SER A 299 -46.71 25.20 19.90
CA SER A 299 -46.06 26.52 19.74
C SER A 299 -46.64 27.41 18.64
N CYS A 300 -47.78 27.05 18.06
CA CYS A 300 -48.51 27.91 17.12
C CYS A 300 -49.91 28.19 17.67
N ILE A 301 -50.01 29.06 18.67
CA ILE A 301 -51.14 29.93 19.04
C ILE A 301 -50.71 30.64 20.34
N THR A 302 -50.94 31.97 20.42
CA THR A 302 -50.45 32.97 21.41
C THR A 302 -49.08 33.57 21.06
N CYS A 303 -48.83 34.86 20.81
CA CYS A 303 -49.54 36.15 20.73
C CYS A 303 -48.62 37.02 19.82
N ASN A 304 -49.01 37.81 18.82
CA ASN A 304 -49.94 38.94 18.72
C ASN A 304 -49.83 40.00 19.85
N ARG A 305 -48.76 40.78 19.84
CA ARG A 305 -48.74 42.26 19.93
C ARG A 305 -47.33 42.79 19.70
#